data_AF-A0A968ABM3-F1
#
_entry.id   AF-A0A968ABM3-F1
#
_cell.length_a   1.000
_cell.length_b   1.000
_cell.length_c   1.000
_cell.angle_alpha   90.00
_cell.angle_beta   90.00
_cell.angle_gamma   90.00
#
_symmetry.space_group_name_H-M   'P 1'
#
loop_
_entity.id
_entity.type
_entity.pdbx_description
1 polymer ?
#
loop_
_entity_poly.entity_id
_entity_poly.type
_entity_poly.pdbx_seq_one_letter_code
_entity_poly.pdbx_strand_id
1 'polypeptide(L)'
;MAILIAGLVPGVTGQHADKQAEHESLTRTFEFLATVAGRLIFLLGGITITWAMFADQWLAMLIGIGSVLSARFISLFFVFPVINCLPGVIPVRLTEQCLLAWDGVRGTVTLALALSLPLLLDYWYTIQSIAYGVVLFTLFVQTTTMPPVIRVLKLDTA
;
A
#
# COMPACT_ATOMS: atom_id res chain seq x y z
N MET A 1 -6.74 12.39 2.81
CA MET A 1 -8.07 11.89 2.41
C MET A 1 -8.93 12.97 1.76
N ALA A 2 -9.05 14.18 2.32
CA ALA A 2 -9.82 15.27 1.70
C ALA A 2 -9.40 15.59 0.25
N ILE A 3 -8.09 15.69 -0.04
CA ILE A 3 -7.57 15.96 -1.40
C ILE A 3 -7.90 14.81 -2.38
N LEU A 4 -7.91 13.55 -1.91
CA LEU A 4 -8.28 12.40 -2.74
C LEU A 4 -9.76 12.44 -3.10
N ILE A 5 -10.62 12.78 -2.14
CA ILE A 5 -12.07 12.93 -2.38
C ILE A 5 -12.33 14.08 -3.35
N ALA A 6 -11.65 15.21 -3.17
CA ALA A 6 -11.75 16.35 -4.08
C ALA A 6 -11.28 16.01 -5.51
N GLY A 7 -10.23 15.20 -5.66
CA GLY A 7 -9.75 14.72 -6.96
C GLY A 7 -10.64 13.68 -7.62
N LEU A 8 -11.46 12.95 -6.85
CA LEU A 8 -12.40 11.97 -7.38
C LEU A 8 -13.58 12.63 -8.13
N VAL A 9 -13.98 13.83 -7.70
CA VAL A 9 -15.14 14.56 -8.26
C VAL A 9 -14.94 14.91 -9.74
N PRO A 10 -13.81 15.55 -10.16
CA PRO A 10 -13.52 15.75 -11.59
C PRO A 10 -13.38 14.44 -12.38
N GLY A 11 -12.85 13.39 -11.76
CA GLY A 11 -12.61 12.09 -12.41
C GLY A 11 -13.90 11.33 -12.76
N VAL A 12 -14.97 11.50 -11.97
CA VAL A 12 -16.29 10.94 -12.24
C VAL A 12 -17.10 11.82 -13.21
N THR A 13 -17.09 13.13 -13.03
CA THR A 13 -17.91 14.04 -13.85
C THR A 13 -17.31 14.25 -15.26
N GLY A 14 -15.99 14.14 -15.42
CA GLY A 14 -15.31 14.27 -16.71
C GLY A 14 -15.55 13.14 -17.71
N GLN A 15 -16.07 11.98 -17.28
CA GLN A 15 -16.43 10.88 -18.20
C GLN A 15 -17.70 11.15 -19.01
N HIS A 16 -18.50 12.17 -18.64
CA HIS A 16 -19.76 12.51 -19.31
C HIS A 16 -19.72 13.80 -20.13
N ALA A 17 -18.61 14.56 -20.11
CA ALA A 17 -18.48 15.83 -20.82
C ALA A 17 -17.56 15.68 -22.05
N ASP A 18 -18.09 16.03 -23.21
CA ASP A 18 -17.52 16.03 -24.58
C ASP A 18 -16.29 16.94 -24.77
N LYS A 19 -15.29 16.83 -23.87
CA LYS A 19 -13.97 17.48 -23.92
C LYS A 19 -12.85 16.49 -23.57
N GLN A 20 -12.95 15.29 -24.16
CA GLN A 20 -12.09 14.14 -23.85
C GLN A 20 -10.58 14.44 -23.99
N ALA A 21 -10.18 15.23 -24.99
CA ALA A 21 -8.76 15.42 -25.32
C ALA A 21 -7.96 16.27 -24.31
N GLU A 22 -8.56 17.33 -23.73
CA GLU A 22 -7.86 18.18 -22.75
C GLU A 22 -7.78 17.51 -21.36
N HIS A 23 -8.85 16.82 -20.94
CA HIS A 23 -8.89 16.13 -19.65
C HIS A 23 -7.94 14.92 -19.59
N GLU A 24 -7.79 14.19 -20.70
CA GLU A 24 -6.88 13.04 -20.79
C GLU A 24 -5.41 13.48 -20.67
N SER A 25 -5.04 14.61 -21.28
CA SER A 25 -3.69 15.16 -21.20
C SER A 25 -3.31 15.59 -19.77
N LEU A 26 -4.23 16.27 -19.06
CA LEU A 26 -4.01 16.65 -17.66
C LEU A 26 -3.91 15.42 -16.75
N THR A 27 -4.80 14.44 -16.92
CA THR A 27 -4.80 13.20 -16.11
C THR A 27 -3.48 12.46 -16.30
N ARG A 28 -3.02 12.30 -17.55
CA ARG A 28 -1.73 11.67 -17.86
C ARG A 28 -0.54 12.43 -17.25
N THR A 29 -0.62 13.77 -17.19
CA THR A 29 0.42 14.59 -16.55
C THR A 29 0.46 14.38 -15.04
N PHE A 30 -0.70 14.32 -14.37
CA PHE A 30 -0.78 14.04 -12.94
C PHE A 30 -0.36 12.60 -12.59
N GLU A 31 -0.71 11.62 -13.42
CA GLU A 31 -0.24 10.23 -13.27
C GLU A 31 1.29 10.11 -13.40
N PHE A 32 1.86 10.82 -14.37
CA PHE A 32 3.31 10.90 -14.52
C PHE A 32 3.95 11.53 -13.27
N LEU A 33 3.42 12.66 -12.80
CA LEU A 33 3.93 13.34 -11.61
C LEU A 33 3.81 12.46 -10.35
N ALA A 34 2.71 11.73 -10.17
CA ALA A 34 2.51 10.80 -9.08
C ALA A 34 3.52 9.64 -9.12
N THR A 35 3.81 9.12 -10.31
CA THR A 35 4.81 8.08 -10.51
C THR A 35 6.22 8.58 -10.17
N VAL A 36 6.57 9.79 -10.62
CA VAL A 36 7.86 10.43 -10.30
C VAL A 36 7.99 10.66 -8.79
N ALA A 37 6.96 11.22 -8.15
CA ALA A 37 6.95 11.47 -6.71
C ALA A 37 7.09 10.15 -5.92
N GLY A 38 6.38 9.09 -6.32
CA GLY A 38 6.48 7.79 -5.67
C GLY A 38 7.88 7.18 -5.75
N ARG A 39 8.55 7.29 -6.91
CA ARG A 39 9.94 6.87 -7.07
C ARG A 39 10.90 7.72 -6.25
N LEU A 40 10.67 9.04 -6.19
CA LEU A 40 11.49 9.96 -5.41
C LEU A 40 11.39 9.65 -3.91
N ILE A 41 10.18 9.48 -3.38
CA ILE A 41 9.94 9.07 -1.98
C ILE A 41 10.67 7.76 -1.69
N PHE A 42 10.56 6.78 -2.58
CA PHE A 42 11.26 5.50 -2.41
C PHE A 42 12.78 5.66 -2.37
N LEU A 43 13.33 6.50 -3.25
CA LEU A 43 14.76 6.82 -3.27
C LEU A 43 15.21 7.54 -1.99
N LEU A 44 14.38 8.48 -1.47
CA LEU A 44 14.62 9.15 -0.20
C LEU A 44 14.54 8.19 1.00
N GLY A 45 13.61 7.23 0.99
CA GLY A 45 13.59 6.16 1.99
C GLY A 45 14.85 5.30 1.91
N GLY A 46 15.27 4.94 0.70
CA GLY A 46 16.50 4.20 0.44
C GLY A 46 17.75 4.85 1.04
N ILE A 47 17.93 6.16 0.84
CA ILE A 47 19.11 6.89 1.34
C ILE A 47 19.07 7.16 2.85
N THR A 48 17.88 7.18 3.46
CA THR A 48 17.71 7.45 4.90
C THR A 48 17.82 6.20 5.76
N ILE A 49 17.69 5.01 5.16
CA ILE A 49 17.92 3.73 5.84
C ILE A 49 19.38 3.64 6.28
N THR A 50 19.61 3.71 7.59
CA THR A 50 20.94 3.57 8.20
C THR A 50 21.10 2.15 8.75
N TRP A 51 22.22 1.50 8.41
CA TRP A 51 22.53 0.13 8.86
C TRP A 51 22.53 -0.05 10.38
N ALA A 52 22.86 1.02 11.12
CA ALA A 52 22.83 1.06 12.59
C ALA A 52 21.43 0.79 13.19
N MET A 53 20.35 1.16 12.49
CA MET A 53 18.98 0.90 12.95
C MET A 53 18.65 -0.59 13.02
N PHE A 54 19.29 -1.40 12.17
CA PHE A 54 19.02 -2.82 12.05
C PHE A 54 19.71 -3.65 13.14
N ALA A 55 20.90 -3.22 13.58
CA ALA A 55 21.70 -3.96 14.56
C ALA A 55 21.13 -3.85 15.99
N ASP A 56 20.62 -2.69 16.38
CA ASP A 56 20.15 -2.43 17.75
C ASP A 56 18.71 -2.94 18.00
N GLN A 57 17.83 -2.94 16.98
CA GLN A 57 16.39 -3.18 17.16
C GLN A 57 15.75 -4.21 16.20
N TRP A 58 16.52 -5.19 15.75
CA TRP A 58 16.02 -6.25 14.86
C TRP A 58 14.78 -6.99 15.41
N LEU A 59 14.69 -7.17 16.73
CA LEU A 59 13.56 -7.84 17.40
C LEU A 59 12.28 -6.99 17.34
N ALA A 60 12.39 -5.68 17.58
CA ALA A 60 11.26 -4.76 17.50
C ALA A 60 10.72 -4.66 16.06
N MET A 61 11.61 -4.70 15.07
CA MET A 61 11.24 -4.70 13.65
C MET A 61 10.47 -5.98 13.28
N LEU A 62 10.91 -7.15 13.74
CA LEU A 62 10.25 -8.43 13.49
C LEU A 62 8.86 -8.49 14.14
N ILE A 63 8.73 -8.02 15.38
CA ILE A 63 7.44 -7.90 16.08
C ILE A 63 6.52 -6.91 15.35
N GLY A 64 7.05 -5.78 14.87
CA GLY A 64 6.29 -4.80 14.09
C GLY A 64 5.76 -5.38 12.78
N ILE A 65 6.60 -6.12 12.04
CA ILE A 65 6.20 -6.85 10.83
C ILE A 65 5.09 -7.85 11.15
N GLY A 66 5.30 -8.70 12.16
CA GLY A 66 4.34 -9.72 12.57
C GLY A 66 3.00 -9.11 13.00
N SER A 67 3.03 -8.03 13.77
CA SER A 67 1.84 -7.31 14.23
C SER A 67 1.04 -6.71 13.07
N VAL A 68 1.70 -6.00 12.14
CA VAL A 68 1.03 -5.40 10.99
C VAL A 68 0.45 -6.45 10.06
N LEU A 69 1.18 -7.55 9.79
CA LEU A 69 0.68 -8.62 8.94
C LEU A 69 -0.52 -9.31 9.60
N SER A 70 -0.42 -9.64 10.88
CA SER A 70 -1.50 -10.28 11.64
C SER A 70 -2.74 -9.39 11.70
N ALA A 71 -2.57 -8.11 12.03
CA ALA A 71 -3.66 -7.13 12.06
C ALA A 71 -4.38 -7.03 10.71
N ARG A 72 -3.64 -7.12 9.60
CA ARG A 72 -4.20 -7.12 8.25
C ARG A 72 -4.99 -8.37 7.95
N PHE A 73 -4.42 -9.54 8.22
CA PHE A 73 -5.11 -10.83 8.04
C PHE A 73 -6.39 -10.90 8.88
N ILE A 74 -6.32 -10.49 10.15
CA ILE A 74 -7.48 -10.44 11.05
C ILE A 74 -8.53 -9.46 10.53
N SER A 75 -8.14 -8.25 10.12
CA SER A 75 -9.10 -7.25 9.61
C SER A 75 -9.89 -7.79 8.42
N LEU A 76 -9.24 -8.49 7.49
CA LEU A 76 -9.90 -9.01 6.30
C LEU A 76 -10.70 -10.25 6.61
N PHE A 77 -10.16 -11.18 7.40
CA PHE A 77 -10.90 -12.36 7.84
C PHE A 77 -12.12 -12.00 8.70
N PHE A 78 -12.14 -10.84 9.36
CA PHE A 78 -13.29 -10.34 10.09
C PHE A 78 -14.31 -9.61 9.18
N VAL A 79 -13.83 -8.79 8.24
CA VAL A 79 -14.69 -7.97 7.36
C VAL A 79 -15.37 -8.81 6.28
N PHE A 80 -14.69 -9.79 5.68
CA PHE A 80 -15.25 -10.61 4.61
C PHE A 80 -16.44 -11.50 5.02
N PRO A 81 -16.47 -12.22 6.17
CA PRO A 81 -17.66 -12.98 6.57
C PRO A 81 -18.85 -12.08 6.90
N VAL A 82 -18.62 -10.87 7.40
CA VAL A 82 -19.69 -9.86 7.63
C VAL A 82 -20.27 -9.41 6.30
N ILE A 83 -19.44 -9.16 5.29
CA ILE A 83 -19.88 -8.80 3.94
C ILE A 83 -20.55 -9.97 3.21
N ASN A 84 -20.05 -11.20 3.38
CA ASN A 84 -20.63 -12.40 2.78
C ASN A 84 -21.96 -12.81 3.43
N CYS A 85 -22.30 -12.23 4.60
CA CYS A 85 -23.61 -12.38 5.23
C CYS A 85 -24.65 -11.42 4.62
N LEU A 86 -24.23 -10.41 3.84
CA LEU A 86 -25.15 -9.52 3.14
C LEU A 86 -25.70 -10.19 1.86
N PRO A 87 -27.04 -10.21 1.68
CA PRO A 87 -27.64 -10.78 0.48
C PRO A 87 -27.34 -9.91 -0.75
N GLY A 88 -26.70 -10.50 -1.76
CA GLY A 88 -26.41 -9.83 -3.05
C GLY A 88 -24.93 -9.72 -3.44
N VAL A 89 -24.01 -10.21 -2.60
CA VAL A 89 -22.56 -10.18 -2.88
C VAL A 89 -22.10 -11.52 -3.45
N ILE A 90 -21.30 -11.49 -4.53
CA ILE A 90 -20.67 -12.69 -5.10
C ILE A 90 -19.77 -13.31 -4.01
N PRO A 91 -19.90 -14.61 -3.71
CA PRO A 91 -19.10 -15.24 -2.66
C PRO A 91 -17.63 -15.24 -3.06
N VAL A 92 -16.87 -14.30 -2.49
CA VAL A 92 -15.42 -14.18 -2.69
C VAL A 92 -14.76 -15.37 -2.01
N ARG A 93 -14.07 -16.22 -2.77
CA ARG A 93 -13.39 -17.41 -2.22
C ARG A 93 -12.29 -16.97 -1.26
N LEU A 94 -12.00 -17.78 -0.23
CA LEU A 94 -10.92 -17.50 0.73
C LEU A 94 -9.58 -17.19 0.05
N THR A 95 -9.33 -17.79 -1.12
CA THR A 95 -8.14 -17.57 -1.92
C THR A 95 -8.09 -16.18 -2.57
N GLU A 96 -9.23 -15.64 -3.01
CA GLU A 96 -9.36 -14.26 -3.51
C GLU A 96 -9.29 -13.24 -2.38
N GLN A 97 -9.86 -13.55 -1.21
CA GLN A 97 -9.71 -12.73 0.00
C GLN A 97 -8.25 -12.65 0.45
N CYS A 98 -7.52 -13.77 0.35
CA CYS A 98 -6.09 -13.82 0.63
C CYS A 98 -5.28 -13.02 -0.41
N LEU A 99 -5.64 -13.09 -1.70
CA LEU A 99 -5.04 -12.25 -2.74
C LEU A 99 -5.28 -10.76 -2.47
N LEU A 100 -6.51 -10.37 -2.11
CA LEU A 100 -6.87 -9.01 -1.73
C LEU A 100 -6.13 -8.56 -0.46
N ALA A 101 -5.91 -9.46 0.49
CA ALA A 101 -5.07 -9.20 1.66
C ALA A 101 -3.61 -8.96 1.30
N TRP A 102 -3.15 -9.65 0.27
CA TRP A 102 -1.79 -9.57 -0.20
C TRP A 102 -1.56 -8.33 -1.10
N ASP A 103 -2.59 -7.80 -1.79
CA ASP A 103 -2.56 -6.67 -2.76
C ASP A 103 -2.13 -5.30 -2.20
N GLY A 104 -1.73 -5.27 -0.95
CA GLY A 104 -1.39 -4.08 -0.19
C GLY A 104 -0.16 -3.27 -0.59
N VAL A 105 0.26 -3.27 -1.85
CA VAL A 105 1.59 -2.88 -2.34
C VAL A 105 1.84 -1.36 -2.35
N ARG A 106 0.94 -0.54 -1.78
CA ARG A 106 1.09 0.94 -1.76
C ARG A 106 1.91 1.45 -0.57
N GLY A 107 3.06 0.84 -0.30
CA GLY A 107 3.96 1.21 0.80
C GLY A 107 4.53 2.64 0.74
N THR A 108 4.39 3.32 -0.39
CA THR A 108 4.85 4.71 -0.62
C THR A 108 4.21 5.71 0.35
N VAL A 109 2.92 5.56 0.68
CA VAL A 109 2.23 6.49 1.60
C VAL A 109 2.79 6.34 3.01
N THR A 110 3.03 5.12 3.47
CA THR A 110 3.67 4.84 4.76
C THR A 110 5.07 5.43 4.82
N LEU A 111 5.84 5.29 3.74
CA LEU A 111 7.19 5.83 3.63
C LEU A 111 7.20 7.37 3.68
N ALA A 112 6.26 8.01 2.98
CA ALA A 112 6.09 9.46 3.01
C ALA A 112 5.71 9.95 4.40
N LEU A 113 4.83 9.23 5.10
CA LEU A 113 4.41 9.56 6.45
C LEU A 113 5.56 9.38 7.45
N ALA A 114 6.37 8.34 7.29
CA ALA A 114 7.59 8.12 8.06
C ALA A 114 8.62 9.24 7.85
N LEU A 115 8.80 9.71 6.60
CA LEU A 115 9.69 10.84 6.29
C LEU A 115 9.16 12.19 6.79
N SER A 116 7.85 12.31 6.99
CA SER A 116 7.21 13.52 7.51
C SER A 116 7.23 13.62 9.04
N LEU A 117 7.72 12.60 9.75
CA LEU A 117 7.73 12.60 11.22
C LEU A 117 8.73 13.66 11.75
N PRO A 118 8.33 14.51 12.70
CA PRO A 118 9.23 15.48 13.31
C PRO A 118 10.25 14.78 14.23
N LEU A 119 11.52 15.14 14.07
CA LEU A 119 12.68 14.57 14.77
C LEU A 119 12.77 14.94 16.27
N LEU A 120 11.80 15.68 16.81
CA LEU A 120 11.80 16.18 18.20
C LEU A 120 11.31 15.17 19.25
N LEU A 121 10.85 13.98 18.84
CA LEU A 121 10.29 12.97 19.74
C LEU A 121 11.36 11.98 20.17
N ASP A 122 11.64 11.76 21.45
CA ASP A 122 12.70 10.81 21.90
C ASP A 122 12.61 9.38 21.29
N TYR A 123 11.42 8.95 20.86
CA TYR A 123 11.17 7.65 20.22
C TYR A 123 11.11 7.67 18.68
N TRP A 124 11.44 8.81 18.04
CA TRP A 124 11.37 8.99 16.59
C TRP A 124 12.16 7.91 15.83
N TYR A 125 13.33 7.57 16.34
CA TYR A 125 14.24 6.60 15.75
C TYR A 125 13.63 5.19 15.72
N THR A 126 13.00 4.74 16.81
CA THR A 126 12.37 3.41 16.89
C THR A 126 11.15 3.28 15.98
N ILE A 127 10.32 4.32 15.90
CA ILE A 127 9.11 4.29 15.04
C ILE A 127 9.53 4.27 13.56
N GLN A 128 10.52 5.08 13.20
CA GLN A 128 11.02 5.16 11.84
C GLN A 128 11.71 3.86 11.39
N SER A 129 12.47 3.20 12.27
CA SER A 129 13.08 1.90 11.96
C SER A 129 12.03 0.82 11.73
N ILE A 130 10.98 0.74 12.56
CA ILE A 130 9.87 -0.21 12.39
C ILE A 130 9.13 0.07 11.08
N ALA A 131 8.79 1.33 10.79
CA ALA A 131 8.08 1.70 9.57
C ALA A 131 8.87 1.32 8.31
N TYR A 132 10.18 1.61 8.26
CA TYR A 132 11.02 1.22 7.13
C TYR A 132 11.17 -0.30 7.03
N GLY A 133 11.34 -1.00 8.15
CA GLY A 133 11.44 -2.46 8.16
C GLY A 133 10.19 -3.13 7.61
N VAL A 134 9.02 -2.68 8.06
CA VAL A 134 7.74 -3.16 7.54
C VAL A 134 7.60 -2.86 6.06
N VAL A 135 7.91 -1.64 5.61
CA VAL A 135 7.80 -1.30 4.20
C VAL A 135 8.77 -2.12 3.35
N LEU A 136 10.05 -2.23 3.71
CA LEU A 136 11.02 -3.07 2.99
C LEU A 136 10.60 -4.54 2.96
N PHE A 137 10.16 -5.09 4.08
CA PHE A 137 9.69 -6.47 4.16
C PHE A 137 8.48 -6.69 3.25
N THR A 138 7.48 -5.80 3.32
CA THR A 138 6.30 -5.89 2.46
C THR A 138 6.67 -5.75 0.99
N LEU A 139 7.62 -4.90 0.63
CA LEU A 139 8.10 -4.78 -0.75
C LEU A 139 8.79 -6.06 -1.21
N PHE A 140 9.76 -6.60 -0.45
CA PHE A 140 10.46 -7.82 -0.85
C PHE A 140 9.53 -9.03 -0.90
N VAL A 141 8.76 -9.24 0.17
CA VAL A 141 7.89 -10.41 0.31
C VAL A 141 6.68 -10.29 -0.59
N GLN A 142 5.96 -9.16 -0.62
CA GLN A 142 4.76 -9.04 -1.46
C GLN A 142 5.13 -8.97 -2.94
N THR A 143 6.16 -8.20 -3.35
CA THR A 143 6.55 -8.13 -4.77
C THR A 143 7.00 -9.50 -5.30
N THR A 144 7.71 -10.29 -4.50
CA THR A 144 8.16 -11.63 -4.90
C THR A 144 7.03 -12.67 -4.83
N THR A 145 6.13 -12.54 -3.86
CA THR A 145 5.06 -13.53 -3.62
C THR A 145 3.81 -13.28 -4.49
N MET A 146 3.65 -12.09 -5.05
CA MET A 146 2.54 -11.78 -5.97
C MET A 146 2.51 -12.64 -7.24
N PRO A 147 3.60 -12.71 -8.04
CA PRO A 147 3.63 -13.54 -9.24
C PRO A 147 3.24 -15.02 -9.03
N PRO A 148 3.74 -15.73 -8.00
CA PRO A 148 3.35 -17.12 -7.77
C PRO A 148 1.91 -17.26 -7.26
N VAL A 149 1.39 -16.34 -6.43
CA VAL A 149 0.00 -16.40 -5.97
C VAL A 149 -0.98 -16.23 -7.13
N ILE A 150 -0.72 -15.29 -8.05
CA ILE A 150 -1.53 -15.09 -9.26
C ILE A 150 -1.50 -16.35 -10.14
N ARG A 151 -0.33 -16.99 -10.28
CA ARG A 151 -0.17 -18.24 -11.04
C ARG A 151 -0.92 -19.42 -10.40
N VAL A 152 -0.93 -19.50 -9.07
CA VAL A 152 -1.69 -20.52 -8.32
C VAL A 152 -3.20 -20.31 -8.44
N LEU A 153 -3.64 -19.05 -8.59
CA LEU A 153 -5.06 -18.70 -8.68
C LEU A 153 -5.68 -18.91 -10.08
N LYS A 154 -4.89 -19.22 -11.11
CA LYS A 154 -5.37 -19.47 -12.48
C LYS A 154 -6.39 -18.43 -12.97
N LEU A 155 -6.10 -17.14 -12.83
CA LEU A 155 -6.75 -16.12 -13.66
C LEU A 155 -6.08 -16.05 -15.03
N ASP A 156 -5.84 -17.23 -15.62
CA ASP A 156 -5.35 -17.38 -16.98
C ASP A 156 -6.46 -18.05 -17.79
N THR A 157 -7.09 -17.20 -18.61
CA THR A 157 -7.92 -17.52 -19.77
C THR A 157 -9.26 -18.23 -19.50
N ALA A 158 -10.34 -17.43 -19.44
CA ALA A 158 -11.62 -17.74 -20.06
C ALA A 158 -12.18 -16.47 -20.71
#